data_AF-A0A645DIH6-F1
#
_entry.id   AF-A0A645DIH6-F1
#
_cell.length_a   1.000
_cell.length_b   1.000
_cell.length_c   1.000
_cell.angle_alpha   90.00
_cell.angle_beta   90.00
_cell.angle_gamma   90.00
#
_symmetry.space_group_name_H-M   'P 1'
#
loop_
_entity.id
_entity.type
_entity.pdbx_description
1 polymer ?
#
loop_
_entity_poly.entity_id
_entity_poly.type
_entity_poly.pdbx_seq_one_letter_code
_entity_poly.pdbx_strand_id
1 'polypeptide(L)'
;MLNLPTIAHYGNKSHENALETLEAIKLFCEQLVKTGDDRLLSYTISCQYNDTMVNISVAGHVAEVNEWLKSALSIPPKELEEVSKWSEKTLNYLDMYKLKDSRPNLGDLLNFSGCLCFERLFLDPYYYDYNLVGSNVEILYKIPVNEKDLFKLVESGEISSSPAWIIKSSKCSRCGESYVNCTCSKYFQSGIMQTVEKGDYLGNFWTNRKA
;
A
#
# COMPACT_ATOMS: atom_id res chain seq x y z
N MET A 1 -4.81 -2.71 2.39
CA MET A 1 -3.63 -2.37 1.56
C MET A 1 -2.70 -1.48 2.35
N LEU A 2 -1.39 -1.74 2.32
CA LEU A 2 -0.37 -0.82 2.82
C LEU A 2 0.20 -0.05 1.61
N ASN A 3 -0.01 1.26 1.56
CA ASN A 3 0.58 2.11 0.53
C ASN A 3 1.71 2.91 1.16
N LEU A 4 2.95 2.57 0.83
CA LEU A 4 4.12 3.33 1.26
C LEU A 4 4.21 4.64 0.48
N PRO A 5 4.67 5.74 1.10
CA PRO A 5 4.89 6.98 0.37
C PRO A 5 5.91 6.78 -0.74
N THR A 6 5.83 7.60 -1.78
CA THR A 6 6.91 7.69 -2.76
C THR A 6 8.18 8.19 -2.07
N ILE A 7 9.26 7.43 -2.19
CA ILE A 7 10.57 7.82 -1.68
C ILE A 7 11.42 8.23 -2.88
N ALA A 8 11.76 9.51 -2.95
CA ALA A 8 12.53 10.08 -4.04
C ALA A 8 13.99 10.30 -3.64
N HIS A 9 14.90 9.80 -4.46
CA HIS A 9 16.33 9.90 -4.31
C HIS A 9 16.89 10.84 -5.38
N TYR A 10 17.76 11.74 -4.96
CA TYR A 10 18.36 12.78 -5.79
C TYR A 10 19.88 12.83 -5.59
N GLY A 11 20.55 13.41 -6.58
CA GLY A 11 21.99 13.67 -6.58
C GLY A 11 22.83 12.42 -6.86
N ASN A 12 24.14 12.56 -6.62
CA ASN A 12 25.16 11.59 -7.07
C ASN A 12 25.02 10.19 -6.45
N LYS A 13 24.29 10.06 -5.34
CA LYS A 13 24.03 8.79 -4.65
C LYS A 13 22.60 8.30 -4.85
N SER A 14 21.87 8.84 -5.82
CA SER A 14 20.46 8.55 -6.02
C SER A 14 20.21 7.04 -6.16
N HIS A 15 20.97 6.38 -7.04
CA HIS A 15 20.85 4.93 -7.26
C HIS A 15 21.18 4.12 -6.00
N GLU A 16 22.29 4.43 -5.33
CA GLU A 16 22.73 3.75 -4.11
C GLU A 16 21.68 3.86 -2.99
N ASN A 17 21.14 5.07 -2.75
CA ASN A 17 20.10 5.30 -1.75
C ASN A 17 18.77 4.61 -2.10
N ALA A 18 18.45 4.49 -3.40
CA ALA A 18 17.30 3.74 -3.87
C ALA A 18 17.46 2.24 -3.56
N LEU A 19 18.68 1.69 -3.69
CA LEU A 19 18.96 0.29 -3.33
C LEU A 19 18.85 0.06 -1.81
N GLU A 20 19.34 0.98 -0.99
CA GLU A 20 19.16 0.91 0.47
C GLU A 20 17.67 0.91 0.86
N THR A 21 16.86 1.71 0.15
CA THR A 21 15.41 1.77 0.35
C THR A 21 14.73 0.47 -0.09
N LEU A 22 15.13 -0.11 -1.23
CA LEU A 22 14.65 -1.43 -1.66
C LEU A 22 14.97 -2.51 -0.65
N GLU A 23 16.17 -2.52 -0.08
CA GLU A 23 16.56 -3.49 0.95
C GLU A 23 15.73 -3.31 2.23
N ALA A 24 15.46 -2.07 2.65
CA ALA A 24 14.57 -1.81 3.79
C ALA A 24 13.14 -2.29 3.53
N ILE A 25 12.61 -2.09 2.33
CA ILE A 25 11.28 -2.59 1.92
C ILE A 25 11.27 -4.12 1.90
N LYS A 26 12.33 -4.75 1.41
CA LYS A 26 12.48 -6.21 1.40
C LYS A 26 12.47 -6.78 2.82
N LEU A 27 13.27 -6.24 3.74
CA LEU A 27 13.28 -6.65 5.15
C LEU A 27 11.90 -6.51 5.79
N PHE A 28 11.17 -5.46 5.44
CA PHE A 28 9.80 -5.26 5.89
C PHE A 28 8.83 -6.29 5.30
N CYS A 29 8.93 -6.62 4.01
CA CYS A 29 8.14 -7.67 3.37
C CYS A 29 8.42 -9.05 3.99
N GLU A 30 9.70 -9.40 4.19
CA GLU A 30 10.10 -10.65 4.83
C GLU A 30 9.48 -10.80 6.22
N GLN A 31 9.47 -9.73 7.00
CA GLN A 31 8.85 -9.72 8.32
C GLN A 31 7.33 -9.93 8.24
N LEU A 32 6.64 -9.26 7.32
CA LEU A 32 5.21 -9.44 7.12
C LEU A 32 4.86 -10.88 6.70
N VAL A 33 5.59 -11.43 5.72
CA VAL A 33 5.45 -12.84 5.30
C VAL A 33 5.66 -13.79 6.48
N LYS A 34 6.70 -13.57 7.29
CA LYS A 34 7.01 -14.39 8.46
C LYS A 34 5.88 -14.39 9.49
N THR A 35 5.16 -13.29 9.63
CA THR A 35 3.99 -13.17 10.51
C THR A 35 2.69 -13.69 9.91
N GLY A 36 2.72 -14.23 8.69
CA GLY A 36 1.53 -14.72 7.98
C GLY A 36 0.65 -13.60 7.42
N ASP A 37 1.19 -12.39 7.27
CA ASP A 37 0.46 -11.24 6.75
C ASP A 37 0.46 -11.26 5.21
N ASP A 38 -0.74 -11.32 4.62
CA ASP A 38 -0.95 -11.37 3.17
C ASP A 38 -1.62 -10.10 2.62
N ARG A 39 -1.38 -8.95 3.28
CA ARG A 39 -1.90 -7.68 2.76
C ARG A 39 -1.31 -7.35 1.39
N LEU A 40 -2.06 -6.60 0.60
CA LEU A 40 -1.54 -5.91 -0.58
C LEU A 40 -0.59 -4.80 -0.14
N LEU A 41 0.62 -4.78 -0.70
CA LEU A 41 1.60 -3.73 -0.53
C LEU A 41 1.72 -2.94 -1.84
N SER A 42 1.85 -1.62 -1.74
CA SER A 42 2.32 -0.79 -2.84
C SER A 42 3.41 0.17 -2.36
N TYR A 43 4.35 0.47 -3.26
CA TYR A 43 5.36 1.48 -3.06
C TYR A 43 5.82 2.05 -4.40
N THR A 44 6.40 3.25 -4.35
CA THR A 44 7.10 3.85 -5.47
C THR A 44 8.46 4.34 -5.00
N ILE A 45 9.50 3.99 -5.75
CA ILE A 45 10.83 4.56 -5.58
C ILE A 45 11.12 5.41 -6.80
N SER A 46 11.50 6.66 -6.57
CA SER A 46 11.90 7.58 -7.63
C SER A 46 13.41 7.75 -7.56
N CYS A 47 14.10 7.43 -8.65
CA CYS A 47 15.55 7.55 -8.75
C CYS A 47 15.91 8.55 -9.84
N GLN A 48 16.75 9.53 -9.50
CA GLN A 48 17.35 10.45 -10.45
C GLN A 48 18.44 9.77 -11.27
N TYR A 49 18.34 9.90 -12.59
CA TYR A 49 19.33 9.56 -13.60
C TYR A 49 19.66 10.82 -14.39
N ASN A 50 20.79 11.47 -14.10
CA ASN A 50 21.14 12.78 -14.67
C ASN A 50 20.01 13.81 -14.48
N ASP A 51 19.39 14.26 -15.56
CA ASP A 51 18.28 15.22 -15.61
C ASP A 51 16.89 14.55 -15.62
N THR A 52 16.85 13.22 -15.58
CA THR A 52 15.62 12.42 -15.69
C THR A 52 15.28 11.75 -14.36
N MET A 53 14.00 11.78 -13.99
CA MET A 53 13.47 10.99 -12.87
C MET A 53 12.80 9.73 -13.39
N VAL A 54 13.24 8.57 -12.88
CA VAL A 54 12.62 7.27 -13.18
C VAL A 54 11.81 6.84 -11.95
N ASN A 55 10.52 6.60 -12.16
CA ASN A 55 9.61 6.10 -11.13
C ASN A 55 9.39 4.60 -11.28
N ILE A 56 9.72 3.83 -10.25
CA ILE A 56 9.50 2.39 -10.20
C ILE A 56 8.39 2.15 -9.19
N SER A 57 7.21 1.82 -9.69
CA SER A 57 6.04 1.53 -8.86
C SER A 57 5.74 0.05 -8.85
N VAL A 58 5.56 -0.51 -7.66
CA VAL A 58 5.25 -1.94 -7.45
C VAL A 58 3.99 -2.05 -6.59
N ALA A 59 3.10 -2.95 -6.97
CA ALA A 59 1.99 -3.38 -6.12
C ALA A 59 1.72 -4.87 -6.30
N GLY A 60 1.42 -5.54 -5.19
CA GLY A 60 1.11 -6.97 -5.17
C GLY A 60 0.87 -7.49 -3.76
N HIS A 61 0.51 -8.77 -3.63
CA HIS A 61 0.48 -9.40 -2.32
C HIS A 61 1.89 -9.45 -1.72
N VAL A 62 2.00 -9.24 -0.41
CA VAL A 62 3.30 -9.18 0.28
C VAL A 62 4.17 -10.40 0.00
N ALA A 63 3.60 -11.60 -0.10
CA ALA A 63 4.35 -12.80 -0.45
C ALA A 63 4.97 -12.73 -1.86
N GLU A 64 4.20 -12.28 -2.86
CA GLU A 64 4.65 -12.16 -4.25
C GLU A 64 5.69 -11.04 -4.40
N VAL A 65 5.44 -9.89 -3.74
CA VAL A 65 6.38 -8.77 -3.72
C VAL A 65 7.69 -9.17 -3.04
N ASN A 66 7.63 -9.98 -1.98
CA ASN A 66 8.81 -10.51 -1.32
C ASN A 66 9.64 -11.42 -2.26
N GLU A 67 8.98 -12.31 -3.01
CA GLU A 67 9.66 -13.15 -4.00
C GLU A 67 10.27 -12.32 -5.14
N TRP A 68 9.56 -11.31 -5.62
CA TRP A 68 10.09 -10.34 -6.59
C TRP A 68 11.34 -9.64 -6.06
N LEU A 69 11.31 -9.12 -4.83
CA LEU A 69 12.43 -8.40 -4.21
C LEU A 69 13.67 -9.27 -3.97
N LYS A 70 13.54 -10.60 -3.99
CA LYS A 70 14.70 -11.53 -3.97
C LYS A 70 15.31 -11.74 -5.35
N SER A 71 14.60 -11.40 -6.42
CA SER A 71 15.12 -11.47 -7.79
C SER A 71 16.10 -10.34 -8.06
N ALA A 72 17.17 -10.64 -8.81
CA ALA A 72 18.08 -9.62 -9.33
C ALA A 72 17.38 -8.59 -10.24
N LEU A 73 16.21 -8.94 -10.80
CA LEU A 73 15.41 -8.04 -11.62
C LEU A 73 14.69 -6.96 -10.79
N SER A 74 14.60 -7.10 -9.46
CA SER A 74 14.06 -6.04 -8.60
C SER A 74 14.97 -4.82 -8.49
N ILE A 75 16.25 -4.98 -8.86
CA ILE A 75 17.27 -3.94 -8.80
C ILE A 75 17.26 -3.18 -10.13
N PRO A 76 16.93 -1.87 -10.14
CA PRO A 76 17.03 -1.08 -11.35
C PRO A 76 18.49 -0.89 -11.77
N PRO A 77 18.78 -0.74 -13.08
CA PRO A 77 20.13 -0.54 -13.57
C PRO A 77 20.68 0.82 -13.11
N LYS A 78 22.01 0.95 -13.07
CA LYS A 78 22.68 2.20 -12.67
C LYS A 78 22.61 3.27 -13.75
N GLU A 79 22.64 2.87 -15.01
CA GLU A 79 22.63 3.76 -16.17
C GLU A 79 21.23 3.86 -16.80
N LEU A 80 20.86 5.05 -17.28
CA LEU A 80 19.52 5.34 -17.80
C LEU A 80 19.21 4.52 -19.06
N GLU A 81 20.22 4.31 -19.90
CA GLU A 81 20.11 3.62 -21.18
C GLU A 81 19.71 2.16 -21.01
N GLU A 82 20.01 1.55 -19.87
CA GLU A 82 19.67 0.17 -19.57
C GLU A 82 18.25 0.01 -18.98
N VAL A 83 17.58 1.10 -18.59
CA VAL A 83 16.24 1.05 -17.96
C VAL A 83 15.21 0.40 -18.88
N SER A 84 15.22 0.71 -20.18
CA SER A 84 14.29 0.11 -21.15
C SER A 84 14.44 -1.41 -21.18
N LYS A 85 15.69 -1.89 -21.36
CA LYS A 85 16.01 -3.31 -21.42
C LYS A 85 15.74 -4.04 -20.11
N TRP A 86 15.98 -3.38 -18.98
CA TRP A 86 15.63 -3.89 -17.67
C TRP A 86 14.11 -4.06 -17.54
N SER A 87 13.32 -3.06 -17.95
CA SER A 87 11.86 -3.11 -17.88
C SER A 87 11.25 -4.26 -18.70
N GLU A 88 11.81 -4.54 -19.89
CA GLU A 88 11.40 -5.69 -20.73
C GLU A 88 11.70 -7.03 -20.05
N LYS A 89 12.87 -7.17 -19.44
CA LYS A 89 13.22 -8.38 -18.68
C LYS A 89 12.30 -8.57 -17.47
N THR A 90 11.98 -7.48 -16.78
CA THR A 90 11.03 -7.47 -15.68
C THR A 90 9.63 -7.89 -16.14
N LEU A 91 9.14 -7.35 -17.26
CA LEU A 91 7.85 -7.74 -17.83
C LEU A 91 7.81 -9.25 -18.16
N ASN A 92 8.84 -9.76 -18.84
CA ASN A 92 8.94 -11.18 -19.18
C ASN A 92 8.99 -12.08 -17.94
N TYR A 93 9.66 -11.64 -16.87
CA TYR A 93 9.63 -12.34 -15.59
C TYR A 93 8.22 -12.34 -15.00
N LEU A 94 7.54 -11.20 -14.97
CA LEU A 94 6.19 -11.07 -14.40
C LEU A 94 5.12 -11.81 -15.20
N ASP A 95 5.30 -12.05 -16.50
CA ASP A 95 4.38 -12.86 -17.31
C ASP A 95 4.28 -14.32 -16.81
N MET A 96 5.22 -14.79 -15.98
CA MET A 96 5.12 -16.10 -15.33
C MET A 96 3.91 -16.25 -14.40
N TYR A 97 3.38 -15.14 -13.87
CA TYR A 97 2.22 -15.13 -12.96
C TYR A 97 0.88 -15.35 -13.69
N LYS A 98 0.89 -15.58 -15.02
CA LYS A 98 -0.27 -16.05 -15.84
C LYS A 98 -1.62 -15.44 -15.45
N LEU A 99 -1.69 -14.12 -15.33
CA LEU A 99 -2.96 -13.39 -15.19
C LEU A 99 -3.67 -13.41 -16.55
N LYS A 100 -4.52 -14.43 -16.77
CA LYS A 100 -5.14 -14.65 -18.08
C LYS A 100 -6.22 -13.62 -18.46
N ASP A 101 -6.89 -12.96 -17.50
CA ASP A 101 -8.12 -12.22 -17.83
C ASP A 101 -8.34 -10.86 -17.14
N SER A 102 -7.37 -10.29 -16.40
CA SER A 102 -7.57 -9.00 -15.71
C SER A 102 -6.34 -8.08 -15.68
N ARG A 103 -5.89 -7.62 -16.85
CA ARG A 103 -4.94 -6.50 -16.90
C ARG A 103 -5.72 -5.19 -16.78
N PRO A 104 -5.61 -4.45 -15.67
CA PRO A 104 -6.25 -3.14 -15.56
C PRO A 104 -5.68 -2.19 -16.62
N ASN A 105 -6.49 -1.23 -17.06
CA ASN A 105 -5.98 -0.19 -17.94
C ASN A 105 -4.93 0.64 -17.17
N LEU A 106 -3.77 0.87 -17.78
CA LEU A 106 -2.69 1.67 -17.16
C LEU A 106 -3.17 3.07 -16.78
N GLY A 107 -4.07 3.67 -17.58
CA GLY A 107 -4.67 4.97 -17.29
C GLY A 107 -5.51 5.00 -16.02
N ASP A 108 -6.06 3.86 -15.59
CA ASP A 108 -6.85 3.75 -14.37
C ASP A 108 -5.96 3.57 -13.12
N LEU A 109 -4.69 3.20 -13.33
CA LEU A 109 -3.73 2.91 -12.26
C LEU A 109 -2.73 4.03 -12.01
N LEU A 110 -2.50 4.90 -12.99
CA LEU A 110 -1.48 5.94 -12.92
C LEU A 110 -2.14 7.30 -12.69
N ASN A 111 -1.58 8.09 -11.78
CA ASN A 111 -1.91 9.51 -11.70
C ASN A 111 -1.24 10.30 -12.83
N PHE A 112 -1.54 11.60 -12.92
CA PHE A 112 -0.97 12.49 -13.94
C PHE A 112 0.57 12.59 -13.91
N SER A 113 1.20 12.25 -12.78
CA SER A 113 2.66 12.21 -12.62
C SER A 113 3.27 10.86 -13.01
N GLY A 114 2.47 9.91 -13.48
CA GLY A 114 2.90 8.55 -13.82
C GLY A 114 3.21 7.67 -12.61
N CYS A 115 2.76 8.04 -11.41
CA CYS A 115 2.89 7.21 -10.22
C CYS A 115 1.64 6.36 -10.02
N LEU A 116 1.84 5.16 -9.46
CA LEU A 116 0.73 4.27 -9.12
C LEU A 116 -0.19 4.91 -8.07
N CYS A 117 -1.48 4.95 -8.37
CA CYS A 117 -2.50 5.56 -7.53
C CYS A 117 -3.71 4.62 -7.42
N PHE A 118 -4.06 4.29 -6.19
CA PHE A 118 -5.29 3.54 -5.88
C PHE A 118 -6.27 4.50 -5.22
N GLU A 119 -7.14 5.10 -6.03
CA GLU A 119 -8.15 6.01 -5.51
C GLU A 119 -9.14 5.27 -4.60
N ARG A 120 -9.40 5.85 -3.43
CA ARG A 120 -10.42 5.34 -2.51
C ARG A 120 -11.77 5.88 -2.92
N LEU A 121 -12.72 4.99 -3.17
CA LEU A 121 -14.11 5.37 -3.40
C LEU A 121 -14.80 5.57 -2.05
N PHE A 122 -14.85 6.83 -1.59
CA PHE A 122 -15.55 7.18 -0.35
C PHE A 122 -17.06 6.95 -0.48
N LEU A 123 -17.67 6.44 0.59
CA LEU A 123 -19.11 6.33 0.72
C LEU A 123 -19.67 7.73 0.94
N ASP A 124 -20.77 8.04 0.26
CA ASP A 124 -21.56 9.22 0.60
C ASP A 124 -22.06 9.06 2.05
N PRO A 125 -21.88 10.08 2.92
CA PRO A 125 -22.41 10.06 4.29
C PRO A 125 -23.91 9.78 4.39
N TYR A 126 -24.68 10.00 3.33
CA TYR A 126 -26.08 9.62 3.26
C TYR A 126 -26.30 8.10 3.34
N TYR A 127 -25.35 7.29 2.83
CA TYR A 127 -25.47 5.84 2.73
C TYR A 127 -24.99 5.06 3.95
N TYR A 128 -24.57 5.73 5.02
CA TYR A 128 -24.20 5.04 6.25
C TYR A 128 -24.44 5.88 7.50
N ASP A 129 -24.76 5.21 8.60
CA ASP A 129 -24.54 5.75 9.94
C ASP A 129 -23.32 5.06 10.55
N TYR A 130 -22.68 5.73 11.50
CA TYR A 130 -21.65 5.11 12.33
C TYR A 130 -21.93 5.39 13.80
N ASN A 131 -21.67 4.40 14.63
CA ASN A 131 -21.75 4.49 16.09
C ASN A 131 -20.42 4.07 16.70
N LEU A 132 -20.02 4.77 17.76
CA LEU A 132 -18.90 4.36 18.60
C LEU A 132 -19.46 3.55 19.77
N VAL A 133 -19.18 2.25 19.80
CA VAL A 133 -19.60 1.33 20.86
C VAL A 133 -18.36 0.87 21.62
N GLY A 134 -18.04 1.59 22.70
CA GLY A 134 -16.79 1.39 23.44
C GLY A 134 -15.57 1.72 22.58
N SER A 135 -14.70 0.72 22.34
CA SER A 135 -13.55 0.83 21.43
C SER A 135 -13.86 0.42 19.98
N ASN A 136 -15.10 0.03 19.68
CA ASN A 136 -15.50 -0.47 18.37
C ASN A 136 -16.23 0.62 17.57
N VAL A 137 -16.06 0.59 16.24
CA VAL A 137 -16.83 1.38 15.29
C VAL A 137 -17.83 0.46 14.63
N GLU A 138 -19.12 0.69 14.85
CA GLU A 138 -20.20 0.02 14.14
C GLU A 138 -20.63 0.89 12.96
N ILE A 139 -20.78 0.28 11.77
CA ILE A 139 -21.23 0.96 10.55
C ILE A 139 -22.54 0.31 10.11
N LEU A 140 -23.59 1.12 9.99
CA LEU A 140 -24.87 0.70 9.46
C LEU A 140 -25.01 1.21 8.03
N TYR A 141 -25.09 0.31 7.06
CA TYR A 141 -25.29 0.69 5.65
C TYR A 141 -26.76 0.96 5.35
N LYS A 142 -27.02 2.07 4.65
CA LYS A 142 -28.33 2.46 4.12
C LYS A 142 -28.34 2.26 2.60
N ILE A 143 -28.21 1.01 2.16
CA ILE A 143 -28.21 0.69 0.72
C ILE A 143 -29.64 0.83 0.18
N PRO A 144 -29.89 1.69 -0.82
CA PRO A 144 -31.21 1.83 -1.42
C PRO A 144 -31.71 0.52 -2.02
N VAL A 145 -33.02 0.25 -1.92
CA VAL A 145 -33.64 -1.01 -2.38
C VAL A 145 -33.46 -1.26 -3.89
N ASN A 146 -33.28 -0.19 -4.67
CA ASN A 146 -33.00 -0.26 -6.11
C ASN A 146 -31.55 -0.65 -6.44
N GLU A 147 -30.61 -0.54 -5.49
CA GLU A 147 -29.18 -0.88 -5.65
C GLU A 147 -28.91 -2.37 -5.37
N LYS A 148 -29.62 -3.26 -6.08
CA LYS A 148 -29.60 -4.71 -5.81
C LYS A 148 -28.22 -5.34 -5.98
N ASP A 149 -27.41 -4.88 -6.92
CA ASP A 149 -26.10 -5.45 -7.17
C ASP A 149 -25.09 -5.02 -6.10
N LEU A 150 -25.14 -3.76 -5.66
CA LEU A 150 -24.36 -3.30 -4.51
C LEU A 150 -24.71 -4.09 -3.24
N PHE A 151 -26.00 -4.30 -3.00
CA PHE A 151 -26.47 -5.09 -1.86
C PHE A 151 -25.88 -6.51 -1.89
N LYS A 152 -25.93 -7.21 -3.05
CA LYS A 152 -25.35 -8.56 -3.19
C LYS A 152 -23.84 -8.58 -2.94
N LEU A 153 -23.09 -7.60 -3.44
CA LEU A 153 -21.64 -7.52 -3.23
C LEU A 153 -21.28 -7.31 -1.76
N VAL A 154 -22.07 -6.51 -1.05
CA VAL A 154 -21.89 -6.29 0.40
C VAL A 154 -22.31 -7.51 1.20
N GLU A 155 -23.46 -8.12 0.88
CA GLU A 155 -24.01 -9.29 1.57
C GLU A 155 -23.11 -10.54 1.40
N SER A 156 -22.57 -10.74 0.20
CA SER A 156 -21.60 -11.82 -0.08
C SER A 156 -20.22 -11.56 0.55
N GLY A 157 -19.95 -10.34 1.00
CA GLY A 157 -18.66 -9.93 1.55
C GLY A 157 -17.56 -9.75 0.49
N GLU A 158 -17.92 -9.70 -0.80
CA GLU A 158 -16.99 -9.35 -1.88
C GLU A 158 -16.46 -7.92 -1.73
N ILE A 159 -17.29 -7.03 -1.21
CA ILE A 159 -16.90 -5.69 -0.78
C ILE A 159 -17.40 -5.39 0.63
N SER A 160 -16.68 -4.53 1.33
CA SER A 160 -17.07 -3.93 2.61
C SER A 160 -16.64 -2.47 2.64
N SER A 161 -16.91 -1.76 3.72
CA SER A 161 -16.30 -0.46 3.97
C SER A 161 -15.20 -0.52 5.02
N SER A 162 -14.31 0.46 4.98
CA SER A 162 -13.27 0.68 5.99
C SER A 162 -13.20 2.17 6.34
N PRO A 163 -12.99 2.53 7.62
CA PRO A 163 -12.91 3.93 8.00
C PRO A 163 -11.55 4.53 7.65
N ALA A 164 -11.56 5.75 7.15
CA ALA A 164 -10.37 6.56 6.92
C ALA A 164 -10.15 7.54 8.08
N TRP A 165 -8.91 7.63 8.56
CA TRP A 165 -8.52 8.50 9.66
C TRP A 165 -7.24 9.27 9.33
N ILE A 166 -7.16 10.52 9.77
CA ILE A 166 -5.89 11.25 9.90
C ILE A 166 -5.43 11.09 11.35
N ILE A 167 -4.38 10.29 11.57
CA ILE A 167 -3.79 10.15 12.91
C ILE A 167 -2.99 11.43 13.22
N LYS A 168 -3.41 12.18 14.24
CA LYS A 168 -2.73 13.40 14.70
C LYS A 168 -1.69 13.13 15.78
N SER A 169 -1.98 12.17 16.66
CA SER A 169 -1.02 11.68 17.65
C SER A 169 -1.28 10.23 18.00
N SER A 170 -0.19 9.51 18.29
CA SER A 170 -0.25 8.12 18.73
C SER A 170 0.95 7.78 19.60
N LYS A 171 0.79 6.81 20.50
CA LYS A 171 1.84 6.35 21.42
C LYS A 171 2.18 4.89 21.21
N CYS A 172 3.44 4.56 21.52
CA CYS A 172 3.90 3.19 21.62
C CYS A 172 3.46 2.57 22.95
N SER A 173 2.84 1.39 22.90
CA SER A 173 2.46 0.65 24.12
C SER A 173 3.64 0.20 24.98
N ARG A 174 4.85 0.12 24.40
CA ARG A 174 6.06 -0.35 25.10
C ARG A 174 6.81 0.78 25.80
N CYS A 175 7.16 1.84 25.07
CA CYS A 175 8.00 2.92 25.61
C CYS A 175 7.21 4.17 26.02
N GLY A 176 5.91 4.26 25.70
CA GLY A 176 5.07 5.43 26.02
C GLY A 176 5.32 6.67 25.16
N GLU A 177 6.42 6.70 24.40
CA GLU A 177 6.77 7.79 23.48
C GLU A 177 5.82 7.89 22.28
N SER A 178 5.88 9.05 21.59
CA SER A 178 5.25 9.23 20.28
C SER A 178 5.67 8.11 19.33
N TYR A 179 4.69 7.40 18.76
CA TYR A 179 4.98 6.24 17.91
C TYR A 179 5.79 6.60 16.66
N VAL A 180 5.59 7.81 16.14
CA VAL A 180 6.29 8.34 14.96
C VAL A 180 7.79 8.52 15.22
N ASN A 181 8.19 8.80 16.47
CA ASN A 181 9.56 9.16 16.83
C ASN A 181 10.28 8.05 17.63
N CYS A 182 9.60 6.95 17.96
CA CYS A 182 10.19 5.87 18.73
C CYS A 182 10.87 4.85 17.83
N THR A 183 11.84 4.10 18.38
CA THR A 183 12.52 3.00 17.68
C THR A 183 11.76 1.67 17.75
N CYS A 184 10.60 1.66 18.42
CA CYS A 184 9.76 0.48 18.56
C CYS A 184 8.93 0.25 17.28
N SER A 185 8.75 -1.01 16.88
CA SER A 185 7.93 -1.36 15.72
C SER A 185 6.93 -2.46 16.03
N LYS A 186 5.66 -2.20 15.69
CA LYS A 186 4.54 -3.16 15.82
C LYS A 186 4.63 -4.29 14.80
N TYR A 187 5.44 -4.10 13.75
CA TYR A 187 5.65 -5.11 12.71
C TYR A 187 6.84 -6.01 13.03
N PHE A 188 7.93 -5.44 13.58
CA PHE A 188 9.16 -6.20 13.86
C PHE A 188 9.25 -6.76 15.27
N GLN A 189 8.47 -6.26 16.22
CA GLN A 189 8.59 -6.64 17.63
C GLN A 189 7.24 -7.08 18.20
N SER A 190 7.23 -8.27 18.82
CA SER A 190 6.03 -8.84 19.42
C SER A 190 5.51 -7.99 20.59
N GLY A 191 4.18 -7.92 20.71
CA GLY A 191 3.49 -7.23 21.80
C GLY A 191 3.56 -5.70 21.75
N ILE A 192 4.08 -5.10 20.67
CA ILE A 192 4.05 -3.65 20.49
C ILE A 192 2.77 -3.26 19.75
N MET A 193 2.05 -2.31 20.33
CA MET A 193 0.85 -1.71 19.75
C MET A 193 1.07 -0.22 19.58
N GLN A 194 0.49 0.33 18.52
CA GLN A 194 0.33 1.76 18.34
C GLN A 194 -1.06 2.14 18.85
N THR A 195 -1.12 2.96 19.88
CA THR A 195 -2.40 3.49 20.41
C THR A 195 -2.63 4.87 19.81
N VAL A 196 -3.69 5.02 19.03
CA VAL A 196 -4.08 6.33 18.48
C VAL A 196 -4.74 7.13 19.60
N GLU A 197 -4.18 8.29 19.94
CA GLU A 197 -4.72 9.16 20.98
C GLU A 197 -5.63 10.25 20.40
N LYS A 198 -5.30 10.74 19.21
CA LYS A 198 -6.06 11.75 18.49
C LYS A 198 -6.04 11.43 17.01
N GLY A 199 -7.22 11.48 16.38
CA GLY A 199 -7.33 11.39 14.94
C GLY A 199 -8.63 12.02 14.44
N ASP A 200 -8.59 12.51 13.20
CA ASP A 200 -9.76 13.04 12.52
C ASP A 200 -10.35 11.95 11.64
N TYR A 201 -11.63 11.64 11.85
CA TYR A 201 -12.37 10.75 10.97
C TYR A 201 -12.68 11.46 9.64
N LEU A 202 -12.35 10.81 8.52
CA LEU A 202 -12.55 11.37 7.17
C LEU A 202 -13.77 10.78 6.43
N GLY A 203 -14.35 9.71 6.96
CA GLY A 203 -15.42 8.96 6.30
C GLY A 203 -15.05 7.49 6.09
N ASN A 204 -15.97 6.75 5.48
CA ASN A 204 -15.75 5.36 5.07
C ASN A 204 -15.49 5.30 3.58
N PHE A 205 -14.74 4.30 3.12
CA PHE A 205 -14.54 4.00 1.70
C PHE A 205 -14.77 2.53 1.41
N TRP A 206 -15.20 2.22 0.18
CA TRP A 206 -15.39 0.85 -0.28
C TRP A 206 -14.06 0.14 -0.46
N THR A 207 -14.02 -1.12 -0.06
CA THR A 207 -12.84 -1.98 -0.17
C THR A 207 -13.29 -3.42 -0.42
N ASN A 208 -12.64 -4.11 -1.36
CA ASN A 208 -12.76 -5.56 -1.52
C ASN A 208 -11.76 -6.33 -0.64
N ARG A 209 -11.15 -5.63 0.33
CA ARG A 209 -10.16 -6.16 1.26
C ARG A 209 -10.65 -5.92 2.69
N LYS A 210 -10.61 -6.97 3.50
CA LYS A 210 -10.84 -6.85 4.95
C LYS A 210 -9.69 -6.04 5.57
N ALA A 211 -10.06 -5.13 6.48
CA ALA A 211 -9.13 -4.25 7.20
C ALA A 211 -8.42 -4.97 8.34
#